data_AF-A0A8J7WAH1-F1
#
_entry.id   AF-A0A8J7WAH1-F1
#
_cell.length_a   1.000
_cell.length_b   1.000
_cell.length_c   1.000
_cell.angle_alpha   90.00
_cell.angle_beta   90.00
_cell.angle_gamma   90.00
#
_symmetry.space_group_name_H-M   'P 1'
#
loop_
_entity.id
_entity.type
_entity.pdbx_description
1 polymer ?
#
loop_
_entity_poly.entity_id
_entity_poly.type
_entity_poly.pdbx_seq_one_letter_code
_entity_poly.pdbx_strand_id
1 'polypeptide(L)' 'MVQVNGFDLFFLFLGGCMIIGAGLVGLMTLGYEVSYTPMVLIAIAMLIAMVAVVVILTGYFSGKERQGE' A
#
# COMPACT_ATOMS: atom_id res chain seq x y z
N MET A 1 23.24 -11.10 1.51
CA MET A 1 22.28 -10.77 0.45
C MET A 1 20.92 -10.65 1.12
N VAL A 2 20.44 -9.44 1.34
CA VAL A 2 19.13 -9.22 2.00
C VAL A 2 18.07 -9.54 0.95
N GLN A 3 17.51 -10.75 0.99
CA GLN A 3 16.29 -11.06 0.24
C GLN A 3 15.18 -10.21 0.83
N VAL A 4 14.99 -9.00 0.30
CA VAL A 4 13.79 -8.22 0.59
C VAL A 4 12.64 -8.98 -0.05
N ASN A 5 11.85 -9.68 0.77
CA ASN A 5 10.66 -10.36 0.31
C ASN A 5 9.69 -9.32 -0.26
N GLY A 6 9.03 -9.62 -1.38
CA GLY A 6 8.03 -8.71 -1.98
C GLY A 6 6.91 -8.32 -1.01
N PHE A 7 6.62 -9.17 -0.02
CA PHE A 7 5.74 -8.87 1.10
C PHE A 7 6.28 -7.77 2.03
N ASP A 8 7.57 -7.78 2.34
CA ASP A 8 8.20 -6.78 3.22
C ASP A 8 8.18 -5.40 2.56
N LEU A 9 8.48 -5.36 1.25
CA LEU A 9 8.37 -4.15 0.44
C LEU A 9 6.92 -3.62 0.36
N PHE A 10 5.93 -4.51 0.31
CA PHE A 10 4.52 -4.14 0.37
C PHE A 10 4.13 -3.50 1.70
N PHE A 11 4.54 -4.10 2.83
CA PHE A 11 4.28 -3.52 4.15
C PHE A 11 4.96 -2.15 4.32
N LEU A 12 6.19 -1.99 3.81
CA LEU A 12 6.88 -0.71 3.80
C LEU A 12 6.10 0.35 2.98
N PHE A 13 5.61 -0.04 1.80
CA PHE A 13 4.80 0.83 0.94
C PHE A 13 3.47 1.22 1.61
N LEU A 14 2.77 0.26 2.19
CA LEU A 14 1.50 0.48 2.89
C LEU A 14 1.70 1.41 4.10
N GLY A 15 2.77 1.20 4.87
CA GLY A 15 3.17 2.10 5.96
C GLY A 15 3.45 3.52 5.49
N GLY A 16 4.18 3.68 4.37
CA GLY A 16 4.42 4.99 3.76
C GLY A 16 3.13 5.71 3.36
N CYS A 17 2.21 4.99 2.72
CA CYS A 17 0.90 5.54 2.35
C CYS A 17 0.05 5.93 3.57
N MET A 18 0.10 5.15 4.66
CA MET A 18 -0.59 5.48 5.91
C MET A 18 -0.03 6.78 6.53
N ILE A 19 1.29 6.97 6.53
CA ILE A 19 1.91 8.19 7.06
C ILE A 19 1.46 9.42 6.27
N ILE A 20 1.43 9.32 4.94
CA ILE A 20 0.96 10.41 4.06
C ILE A 20 -0.52 10.71 4.32
N GLY A 21 -1.36 9.67 4.42
CA GLY A 21 -2.78 9.82 4.71
C GLY A 21 -3.04 10.46 6.08
N ALA A 22 -2.33 10.01 7.11
CA ALA A 22 -2.42 10.57 8.45
C ALA A 22 -1.96 12.04 8.50
N GLY A 23 -0.91 12.40 7.75
CA GLY A 23 -0.44 13.78 7.63
C GLY A 23 -1.48 14.69 6.99
N LEU A 24 -2.12 14.24 5.90
CA LEU A 24 -3.21 14.97 5.24
C LEU A 24 -4.42 15.17 6.17
N VAL A 25 -4.85 14.11 6.87
CA VAL A 25 -5.95 14.20 7.85
C VAL A 25 -5.58 15.09 9.04
N GLY A 26 -4.33 15.06 9.48
CA GLY A 26 -3.82 15.95 10.54
C GLY A 26 -3.84 17.42 10.12
N LEU A 27 -3.45 17.73 8.88
CA LEU A 27 -3.55 19.07 8.30
C LEU A 27 -5.01 19.56 8.25
N MET A 28 -5.95 18.71 7.86
CA MET A 28 -7.38 19.05 7.88
C MET A 28 -7.88 19.34 9.29
N THR A 29 -7.39 18.60 10.29
CA THR A 29 -7.75 18.81 11.71
C THR A 29 -7.23 20.14 12.25
N LEU A 30 -6.11 20.63 11.74
CA LEU A 30 -5.55 21.95 12.07
C LEU A 30 -6.28 23.12 11.37
N GLY A 31 -7.33 22.84 10.59
CA GLY A 31 -8.15 23.84 9.91
C GLY A 31 -7.66 24.22 8.51
N TYR A 32 -6.71 23.47 7.93
CA TYR A 32 -6.34 23.66 6.52
C TYR A 32 -7.39 22.99 5.61
N GLU A 33 -8.14 23.82 4.90
CA GLU A 33 -9.09 23.35 3.89
C GLU A 33 -8.36 22.97 2.60
N VAL A 34 -8.04 21.69 2.47
CA VAL A 34 -7.47 21.13 1.24
C VAL A 34 -8.59 20.42 0.49
N SER A 35 -9.21 21.11 -0.48
CA SER A 35 -10.38 20.63 -1.24
C SER A 35 -10.13 19.30 -1.99
N TYR A 36 -8.88 18.97 -2.30
CA TYR A 36 -8.50 17.78 -3.06
C TYR A 36 -8.18 16.55 -2.19
N THR A 37 -8.14 16.69 -0.87
CA THR A 37 -7.76 15.60 0.05
C THR A 37 -8.56 14.31 -0.10
N PRO A 38 -9.91 14.32 -0.22
CA PRO A 38 -10.66 13.08 -0.41
C PRO A 38 -10.27 12.38 -1.71
N MET A 39 -9.99 13.14 -2.78
CA MET A 39 -9.55 12.60 -4.06
C MET A 39 -8.17 11.95 -3.96
N VAL A 40 -7.24 12.58 -3.22
CA VAL A 40 -5.89 12.05 -2.97
C VAL A 40 -5.95 10.78 -2.12
N LEU A 41 -6.77 10.76 -1.07
CA LEU A 41 -6.94 9.57 -0.21
C LEU A 41 -7.54 8.39 -0.98
N ILE A 42 -8.52 8.65 -1.86
CA ILE A 42 -9.11 7.62 -2.73
C ILE A 42 -8.07 7.08 -3.71
N ALA A 43 -7.26 7.94 -4.33
CA ALA A 43 -6.19 7.51 -5.23
C ALA A 43 -5.15 6.63 -4.52
N ILE A 44 -4.75 7.01 -3.30
CA ILE A 44 -3.83 6.22 -2.47
C ILE A 44 -4.45 4.87 -2.14
N ALA A 45 -5.73 4.82 -1.73
CA ALA A 45 -6.41 3.58 -1.41
C ALA A 45 -6.51 2.63 -2.62
N MET A 46 -6.81 3.17 -3.82
CA MET A 46 -6.83 2.37 -5.05
C MET A 46 -5.45 1.79 -5.38
N LEU A 47 -4.38 2.58 -5.24
CA LEU A 47 -3.02 2.11 -5.47
C LEU A 47 -2.63 0.99 -4.52
N ILE A 48 -2.92 1.12 -3.22
CA ILE A 48 -2.67 0.07 -2.23
C ILE A 48 -3.43 -1.21 -2.61
N ALA A 49 -4.71 -1.09 -2.98
CA ALA A 49 -5.53 -2.25 -3.36
C ALA A 49 -4.97 -2.96 -4.60
N MET A 50 -4.55 -2.22 -5.62
CA MET A 50 -3.99 -2.80 -6.85
C MET A 50 -2.68 -3.54 -6.57
N VAL A 51 -1.78 -2.93 -5.78
CA VAL A 51 -0.52 -3.57 -5.39
C VAL A 51 -0.77 -4.80 -4.51
N ALA A 52 -1.73 -4.75 -3.58
CA ALA A 52 -2.09 -5.87 -2.74
C ALA A 52 -2.54 -7.09 -3.56
N VAL A 53 -3.39 -6.88 -4.57
CA VAL A 53 -3.85 -7.95 -5.47
C VAL A 53 -2.67 -8.57 -6.21
N VAL A 54 -1.76 -7.76 -6.76
CA VAL A 54 -0.57 -8.26 -7.46
C VAL A 54 0.32 -9.09 -6.54
N VAL A 55 0.61 -8.60 -5.32
CA VAL A 55 1.46 -9.30 -4.35
C VAL A 55 0.83 -10.62 -3.91
N ILE A 56 -0.47 -10.65 -3.63
CA ILE A 56 -1.19 -11.86 -3.25
C ILE A 56 -1.19 -12.88 -4.39
N LEU A 57 -1.46 -12.44 -5.62
CA LEU A 57 -1.42 -13.31 -6.80
C LEU A 57 -0.02 -13.88 -7.02
N THR A 58 1.03 -13.05 -7.01
CA THR A 58 2.41 -13.50 -7.17
C THR A 58 2.81 -14.49 -6.07
N GLY A 59 2.42 -14.22 -4.82
CA GLY A 59 2.63 -15.15 -3.69
C GLY A 59 1.90 -16.49 -3.88
N TYR A 60 0.66 -16.46 -4.37
CA TYR A 60 -0.14 -17.66 -4.63
C TYR A 60 0.44 -18.51 -5.78
N PHE A 61 0.82 -17.88 -6.89
CA PHE A 61 1.43 -18.57 -8.04
C PHE A 61 2.80 -19.16 -7.70
N SER A 62 3.67 -18.42 -7.01
CA SER A 62 4.97 -18.93 -6.57
C SER A 62 4.86 -20.04 -5.52
N GLY A 63 3.81 -20.00 -4.67
CA GLY A 63 3.53 -21.06 -3.71
C GLY A 63 3.05 -22.36 -4.37
N LYS A 64 2.34 -22.26 -5.50
CA LYS A 64 1.78 -23.42 -6.22
C LYS A 64 2.85 -24.23 -6.96
N GLU A 65 3.91 -23.58 -7.46
CA GLU A 65 5.04 -24.28 -8.09
C GLU A 65 5.86 -25.10 -7.08
N ARG A 66 5.93 -24.69 -5.81
CA ARG A 66 6.68 -25.42 -4.76
C ARG A 66 5.96 -26.63 -4.17
N GLN A 67 4.69 -26.86 -4.53
CA GLN A 67 3.89 -27.99 -4.02
C GLN A 67 3.70 -29.11 -5.05
N GLY A 68 4.26 -28.96 -6.25
CA GLY A 68 4.12 -29.89 -7.37
C GLY A 68 5.39 -30.67 -7.76
N GLU A 69 6.49 -30.53 -7.00
CA GLU A 69 7.70 -31.37 -7.10
C GLU A 69 7.80 -32.34 -5.92
#